data_AF-A0A368TG84-F1
#
_entry.id   AF-A0A368TG84-F1
#
_cell.length_a   1.000
_cell.length_b   1.000
_cell.length_c   1.000
_cell.angle_alpha   90.00
_cell.angle_beta   90.00
_cell.angle_gamma   90.00
#
_symmetry.space_group_name_H-M   'P 1'
#
loop_
_entity.id
_entity.type
_entity.pdbx_description
1 polymer ?
#
loop_
_entity_poly.entity_id
_entity_poly.type
_entity_poly.pdbx_seq_one_letter_code
_entity_poly.pdbx_strand_id
1 'polypeptide(L)' 'MRKCCQKKGIEGCWECDEFETCEKLDFLKPNHGDAHLKNLRKIKKKGIGEFLEGKKYWYNRIK' A
#
# COMPACT_ATOMS: atom_id res chain seq x y z
N MET A 1 6.52 5.18 -6.02
CA MET A 1 7.09 4.38 -4.90
C MET A 1 7.62 5.31 -3.81
N ARG A 2 7.80 4.86 -2.56
CA ARG A 2 8.46 5.65 -1.49
C ARG A 2 9.98 5.46 -1.56
N LYS A 3 10.76 6.53 -1.30
CA LYS A 3 12.24 6.52 -1.41
C LYS A 3 12.94 5.50 -0.48
N CYS A 4 12.30 5.06 0.60
CA CYS A 4 12.83 4.02 1.48
C CYS A 4 12.87 2.63 0.83
N CYS A 5 11.91 2.29 -0.04
CA CYS A 5 11.88 1.02 -0.77
C CYS A 5 13.04 0.95 -1.78
N GLN A 6 13.21 2.03 -2.55
CA GLN A 6 14.36 2.19 -3.47
C GLN A 6 15.71 2.03 -2.74
N LYS A 7 15.86 2.61 -1.54
CA LYS A 7 17.06 2.42 -0.70
C LYS A 7 17.24 1.01 -0.13
N LYS A 8 16.18 0.21 -0.05
CA LYS A 8 16.21 -1.22 0.35
C LYS A 8 16.40 -2.17 -0.85
N GLY A 9 16.46 -1.67 -2.08
CA GLY A 9 16.54 -2.50 -3.29
C GLY A 9 15.24 -3.24 -3.65
N ILE A 10 14.11 -2.87 -3.05
CA ILE A 10 12.79 -3.47 -3.28
C ILE A 10 11.92 -2.57 -4.16
N GLU A 11 11.14 -3.15 -5.07
CA GLU A 11 10.18 -2.43 -5.91
C GLU A 11 9.10 -1.77 -5.06
N GLY A 12 8.67 -2.46 -4.02
CA GLY A 12 7.39 -2.24 -3.36
C GLY A 12 7.44 -1.69 -1.94
N CYS A 13 6.40 -0.96 -1.57
CA CYS A 13 5.98 -0.91 -0.15
C CYS A 13 5.36 -2.26 0.26
N TRP A 14 4.84 -3.04 -0.69
CA TRP A 14 4.27 -4.39 -0.46
C TRP A 14 5.35 -5.46 -0.17
N GLU A 15 6.59 -5.24 -0.60
CA GLU A 15 7.75 -6.11 -0.32
C GLU A 15 8.43 -5.83 1.03
N CYS A 16 8.17 -4.67 1.64
CA CYS A 16 8.79 -4.31 2.91
C CYS A 16 8.05 -5.01 4.06
N ASP A 17 8.63 -6.00 4.74
CA ASP A 17 7.91 -6.75 5.78
C ASP A 17 7.34 -5.88 6.92
N GLU A 18 7.97 -4.74 7.19
CA GLU A 18 7.51 -3.72 8.15
C GLU A 18 6.27 -2.91 7.69
N PHE A 19 5.72 -3.11 6.48
CA PHE A 19 4.77 -2.15 5.88
C PHE A 19 3.46 -1.98 6.67
N GLU A 20 3.02 -3.01 7.40
CA GLU A 20 1.76 -2.98 8.14
C GLU A 20 1.78 -2.07 9.38
N THR A 21 2.98 -1.81 9.92
CA THR A 21 3.24 -0.93 11.06
C THR A 21 4.06 0.31 10.66
N CYS A 22 4.27 0.55 9.37
CA CYS A 22 5.17 1.59 8.88
C CYS A 22 4.54 2.98 8.97
N GLU A 23 4.84 3.72 10.05
CA GLU A 23 4.45 5.12 10.29
C GLU A 23 4.74 6.08 9.11
N LYS A 24 5.69 5.73 8.24
CA LYS A 24 5.99 6.49 7.01
C LYS A 24 4.85 6.43 5.98
N LEU A 25 3.79 5.66 6.25
CA LEU A 25 2.51 5.59 5.54
C LEU A 25 1.38 6.32 6.28
N ASP A 26 1.55 6.75 7.55
CA ASP A 26 0.46 7.31 8.37
C ASP A 26 -0.15 8.60 7.81
N PHE A 27 0.62 9.37 7.04
CA PHE A 27 0.12 10.51 6.27
C PHE A 27 -1.01 10.11 5.27
N LEU A 28 -1.18 8.82 4.98
CA LEU A 28 -2.29 8.28 4.20
C LEU A 28 -3.54 7.98 5.02
N LYS A 29 -3.46 7.80 6.35
CA LYS A 29 -4.63 7.50 7.20
C LYS A 29 -5.75 8.55 7.07
N PRO A 30 -5.48 9.87 6.93
CA PRO A 30 -6.53 10.87 6.70
C PRO A 30 -7.32 10.68 5.40
N ASN A 31 -6.66 10.53 4.25
CA ASN A 31 -7.29 10.55 2.90
C ASN A 31 -6.66 9.37 1.87
N HIS A 32 -6.90 8.32 2.80
CA HIS A 32 -6.86 6.85 2.57
C HIS A 32 -7.07 5.81 3.71
N GLY A 33 -7.46 6.17 4.94
CA GLY A 33 -7.94 5.23 5.98
C GLY A 33 -7.01 4.02 6.19
N ASP A 34 -7.57 2.80 6.19
CA ASP A 34 -6.80 1.53 6.09
C ASP A 34 -6.74 0.96 4.65
N ALA A 35 -7.39 1.63 3.68
CA ALA A 35 -7.51 1.18 2.30
C ALA A 35 -6.14 1.03 1.62
N HIS A 36 -5.19 1.89 1.97
CA HIS A 36 -3.81 1.79 1.50
C HIS A 36 -3.11 0.50 1.97
N LEU A 37 -3.27 0.09 3.24
CA LEU A 37 -2.74 -1.19 3.73
C LEU A 37 -3.45 -2.40 3.10
N LYS A 38 -4.77 -2.32 2.90
CA LYS A 38 -5.54 -3.35 2.17
C LYS A 38 -5.03 -3.55 0.73
N ASN A 39 -4.67 -2.47 0.04
CA ASN A 39 -4.04 -2.55 -1.29
C ASN A 39 -2.65 -3.18 -1.24
N LEU A 40 -1.78 -2.77 -0.30
CA LEU A 40 -0.44 -3.34 -0.16
C LEU A 40 -0.47 -4.85 0.18
N ARG A 41 -1.36 -5.27 1.11
CA ARG A 41 -1.64 -6.68 1.39
C ARG A 41 -2.09 -7.45 0.15
N LYS A 42 -2.97 -6.85 -0.68
CA LYS A 42 -3.41 -7.48 -1.94
C LYS A 42 -2.25 -7.65 -2.92
N ILE A 43 -1.38 -6.64 -3.10
CA ILE A 43 -0.21 -6.75 -3.99
C ILE A 43 0.77 -7.80 -3.46
N LYS A 44 1.09 -7.83 -2.14
CA LYS A 44 1.96 -8.85 -1.56
C LYS A 44 1.44 -10.29 -1.76
N LYS A 45 0.10 -10.48 -1.77
CA LYS A 45 -0.53 -11.80 -1.97
C LYS A 45 -0.75 -12.20 -3.43
N LYS A 46 -0.89 -11.26 -4.36
CA LYS A 46 -1.35 -11.51 -5.75
C LYS A 46 -0.48 -10.91 -6.86
N GLY A 47 0.59 -10.20 -6.50
CA GLY A 47 1.40 -9.46 -7.45
C GLY A 47 0.71 -8.21 -8.00
N ILE A 48 1.39 -7.53 -8.92
CA ILE A 48 0.96 -6.23 -9.46
C ILE A 48 -0.15 -6.41 -10.53
N GLY A 49 -0.06 -7.44 -11.40
CA GLY A 49 -1.04 -7.68 -12.47
C GLY A 49 -2.48 -7.84 -11.97
N GLU A 50 -2.71 -8.82 -11.08
CA GLU A 50 -4.00 -9.03 -10.41
C GLU A 50 -4.52 -7.80 -9.62
N PHE A 51 -3.61 -6.93 -9.17
CA PHE A 51 -3.98 -5.67 -8.52
C PHE A 51 -4.44 -4.61 -9.53
N LEU A 52 -3.80 -4.52 -10.69
CA LEU A 52 -4.16 -3.62 -11.79
C LEU A 52 -5.48 -4.03 -12.45
N GLU A 53 -5.73 -5.32 -12.64
CA GLU A 53 -7.01 -5.82 -13.19
C GLU A 53 -8.14 -5.78 -12.15
N GLY A 54 -7.88 -6.25 -10.93
CA GLY A 54 -8.94 -6.42 -9.93
C GLY A 54 -9.38 -5.14 -9.23
N LYS A 55 -10.48 -5.27 -8.46
CA LYS A 55 -11.00 -4.21 -7.55
C LYS A 55 -9.90 -3.70 -6.60
N LYS A 56 -9.84 -2.37 -6.46
CA LYS A 56 -8.90 -1.62 -5.63
C LYS A 56 -9.66 -1.02 -4.45
N TYR A 57 -9.02 -0.94 -3.27
CA TYR A 57 -9.61 -0.29 -2.11
C TYR A 57 -9.31 1.21 -2.19
N TRP A 58 -10.36 1.99 -2.40
CA TRP A 58 -10.34 3.43 -2.24
C TRP A 58 -10.99 3.78 -0.91
N TYR A 59 -10.50 4.85 -0.27
CA TYR A 59 -11.13 5.43 0.91
C TYR A 59 -12.12 6.49 0.48
N ASN A 60 -13.26 6.52 1.15
CA ASN A 60 -14.37 7.38 0.77
C ASN A 60 -14.98 8.01 2.04
N ARG A 61 -14.63 9.26 2.32
CA ARG A 61 -15.51 10.16 3.07
C ARG A 61 -16.29 11.00 2.05
N ILE A 62 -17.42 10.48 1.61
CA ILE A 62 -18.54 11.33 1.22
C ILE A 62 -19.40 11.50 2.48
N LYS A 63 -19.12 12.59 3.20
CA LYS A 63 -20.00 13.33 4.11
C LYS A 63 -19.42 14.74 4.23
#